data_AF-A0A972QN42-F1
#
_entry.id   AF-A0A972QN42-F1
#
_cell.length_a   1.000
_cell.length_b   1.000
_cell.length_c   1.000
_cell.angle_alpha   90.00
_cell.angle_beta   90.00
_cell.angle_gamma   90.00
#
_symmetry.space_group_name_H-M   'P 1'
#
loop_
_entity.id
_entity.type
_entity.pdbx_description
1 polymer ?
#
loop_
_entity_poly.entity_id
_entity_poly.type
_entity_poly.pdbx_seq_one_letter_code
_entity_poly.pdbx_strand_id
1 'polypeptide(L)'
;MNIRELQQAYENRINDFRGFIYKQTSNNDDLRQEACLAMWRGLLKDPEATDGFLMNRIRWRMREVWKSSSSVDKPHKKRADVKILRFHPQDFENEIFVEFFENNNQPLDEQVIAKIDTERFFESLDDTEQKIVLYKLLGRYDRDIVCEMKMPFKRYVKVKRELKPKIVEYFSA
;
A
#
# COMPACT_ATOMS: atom_id res chain seq x y z
N MET A 1 9.98 22.34 -16.45
CA MET A 1 9.07 21.91 -17.52
C MET A 1 8.10 23.04 -17.83
N ASN A 2 7.86 23.33 -19.11
CA ASN A 2 6.84 24.28 -19.54
C ASN A 2 5.44 23.65 -19.40
N ILE A 3 4.41 24.47 -19.18
CA ILE A 3 3.01 24.03 -19.03
C ILE A 3 2.54 23.19 -20.24
N ARG A 4 2.98 23.53 -21.47
CA ARG A 4 2.61 22.76 -22.67
C ARG A 4 3.21 21.35 -22.69
N GLU A 5 4.47 21.22 -22.27
CA GLU A 5 5.16 19.93 -22.16
C GLU A 5 4.50 19.07 -21.05
N LEU A 6 4.10 19.71 -19.94
CA LEU A 6 3.37 19.05 -18.87
C LEU A 6 1.99 18.55 -19.31
N GLN A 7 1.25 19.37 -20.06
CA GLN A 7 -0.04 18.97 -20.63
C GLN A 7 0.12 17.74 -21.53
N GLN A 8 1.12 17.75 -22.40
CA GLN A 8 1.38 16.64 -23.30
C GLN A 8 1.81 15.37 -22.55
N ALA A 9 2.71 15.49 -21.57
CA ALA A 9 3.09 14.37 -20.71
C ALA A 9 1.88 13.80 -19.94
N TYR A 10 1.02 14.67 -19.42
CA TYR A 10 -0.20 14.27 -18.71
C TYR A 10 -1.20 13.59 -19.65
N GLU A 11 -1.47 14.15 -20.83
CA GLU A 11 -2.39 13.58 -21.82
C GLU A 11 -1.94 12.21 -22.32
N ASN A 12 -0.63 12.03 -22.50
CA ASN A 12 -0.06 10.74 -22.89
C ASN A 12 -0.29 9.70 -21.79
N ARG A 13 -0.05 10.06 -20.53
CA ARG A 13 -0.03 9.14 -19.40
C ARG A 13 -1.42 8.88 -18.81
N ILE A 14 -2.34 9.85 -18.86
CA ILE A 14 -3.66 9.74 -18.20
C ILE A 14 -4.49 8.58 -18.78
N ASN A 15 -4.30 8.25 -20.06
CA ASN A 15 -5.01 7.15 -20.70
C ASN A 15 -4.68 5.80 -20.05
N ASP A 16 -3.41 5.56 -19.72
CA ASP A 16 -2.95 4.33 -19.05
C ASP A 16 -3.47 4.25 -17.61
N PHE A 17 -3.67 5.41 -16.98
CA PHE A 17 -4.08 5.52 -15.58
C PHE A 17 -5.60 5.63 -15.37
N ARG A 18 -6.39 5.86 -16.44
CA ARG A 18 -7.86 6.00 -16.34
C ARG A 18 -8.52 4.80 -15.67
N GLY A 19 -8.13 3.58 -16.06
CA GLY A 19 -8.68 2.35 -15.48
C GLY A 19 -8.34 2.22 -13.99
N PHE A 20 -7.09 2.54 -13.63
CA PHE A 20 -6.64 2.56 -12.24
C PHE A 20 -7.41 3.59 -11.41
N ILE A 21 -7.47 4.84 -11.86
CA ILE A 21 -8.17 5.92 -11.17
C ILE A 21 -9.66 5.59 -11.01
N TYR A 22 -10.33 5.17 -12.08
CA TYR A 22 -11.75 4.82 -12.05
C TYR A 22 -12.04 3.71 -11.03
N LYS A 23 -11.21 2.67 -11.01
CA LYS A 23 -11.33 1.56 -10.05
C LYS A 23 -11.17 2.03 -8.61
N GLN A 24 -10.22 2.93 -8.34
CA GLN A 24 -9.93 3.42 -6.99
C GLN A 24 -10.98 4.43 -6.49
N THR A 25 -11.54 5.24 -7.38
CA THR A 25 -12.47 6.33 -7.01
C THR A 25 -13.92 5.89 -7.04
N SER A 26 -14.24 4.79 -7.74
CA SER A 26 -15.61 4.35 -8.01
C SER A 26 -16.42 5.55 -8.56
N ASN A 27 -17.63 5.80 -8.02
CA ASN A 27 -18.51 6.91 -8.41
C ASN A 27 -18.26 8.22 -7.64
N ASN A 28 -17.11 8.40 -7.00
CA ASN A 28 -16.78 9.63 -6.29
C ASN A 28 -15.94 10.54 -7.20
N ASP A 29 -16.60 11.55 -7.78
CA ASP A 29 -15.96 12.49 -8.72
C ASP A 29 -14.95 13.43 -8.03
N ASP A 30 -15.16 13.79 -6.76
CA ASP A 30 -14.20 14.61 -5.99
C ASP A 30 -12.87 13.85 -5.81
N LEU A 31 -12.94 12.56 -5.46
CA LEU A 31 -11.75 11.71 -5.37
C LEU A 31 -11.09 11.50 -6.72
N ARG A 32 -11.87 11.42 -7.80
CA ARG A 32 -11.34 11.33 -9.16
C ARG A 32 -10.58 12.58 -9.54
N GLN A 33 -11.10 13.75 -9.20
CA GLN A 33 -10.40 15.01 -9.42
C GLN A 33 -9.10 15.07 -8.63
N GLU A 34 -9.12 14.67 -7.36
CA GLU A 34 -7.93 14.64 -6.51
C GLU A 34 -6.86 13.65 -6.99
N ALA A 35 -7.27 12.49 -7.53
CA ALA A 35 -6.37 11.55 -8.18
C ALA A 35 -5.70 12.15 -9.43
N CYS A 36 -6.47 12.79 -10.30
CA CYS A 36 -5.95 13.50 -11.46
C CYS A 36 -4.96 14.62 -11.08
N LEU A 37 -5.28 15.41 -10.05
CA LEU A 37 -4.40 16.45 -9.52
C LEU A 37 -3.12 15.88 -8.92
N ALA A 38 -3.19 14.73 -8.25
CA ALA A 38 -2.02 14.04 -7.71
C ALA A 38 -1.04 13.64 -8.83
N MET A 39 -1.57 13.06 -9.92
CA MET A 39 -0.81 12.68 -11.10
C MET A 39 -0.18 13.89 -11.79
N TRP A 40 -0.97 14.95 -12.01
CA TRP A 40 -0.47 16.22 -12.57
C TRP A 40 0.70 16.79 -11.77
N ARG A 41 0.57 16.84 -10.43
CA ARG A 41 1.64 17.28 -9.53
C ARG A 41 2.85 16.34 -9.52
N GLY A 42 2.64 15.05 -9.81
CA GLY A 42 3.70 14.07 -9.96
C GLY A 42 4.54 14.37 -11.20
N LEU A 43 3.88 14.52 -12.33
CA LEU A 43 4.51 14.86 -13.61
C LEU A 43 5.16 16.24 -13.59
N LEU A 44 4.58 17.22 -12.87
CA LEU A 44 5.20 18.53 -12.68
C LEU A 44 6.57 18.43 -11.99
N LYS A 45 6.73 17.47 -11.06
CA LYS A 45 7.98 17.24 -10.33
C LYS A 45 8.97 16.41 -11.15
N ASP A 46 8.47 15.40 -11.85
CA ASP A 46 9.25 14.52 -12.70
C ASP A 46 8.42 14.13 -13.94
N PRO A 47 8.72 14.71 -15.12
CA PRO A 47 7.98 14.45 -16.36
C PRO A 47 8.03 12.98 -16.80
N GLU A 48 9.12 12.29 -16.47
CA GLU A 48 9.38 10.89 -16.81
C GLU A 48 9.08 9.95 -15.65
N ALA A 49 8.30 10.43 -14.67
CA ALA A 49 7.94 9.67 -13.49
C ALA A 49 7.41 8.28 -13.84
N THR A 50 8.00 7.27 -13.18
CA THR A 50 7.62 5.87 -13.37
C THR A 50 6.17 5.61 -12.94
N ASP A 51 5.58 4.54 -13.48
CA ASP A 51 4.19 4.19 -13.19
C ASP A 51 3.95 3.99 -11.69
N GLY A 52 4.86 3.27 -11.02
CA GLY A 52 4.80 3.01 -9.59
C GLY A 52 4.82 4.29 -8.76
N PHE A 53 5.63 5.28 -9.14
CA PHE A 53 5.64 6.58 -8.47
C PHE A 53 4.30 7.30 -8.60
N LEU A 54 3.73 7.37 -9.82
CA LEU A 54 2.46 8.04 -10.06
C LEU A 54 1.30 7.32 -9.36
N MET A 55 1.26 5.99 -9.41
CA MET A 55 0.25 5.18 -8.70
C MET A 55 0.30 5.42 -7.19
N ASN A 56 1.50 5.40 -6.60
CA ASN A 56 1.66 5.65 -5.16
C ASN A 56 1.21 7.06 -4.81
N ARG A 57 1.59 8.06 -5.59
CA ARG A 57 1.17 9.45 -5.35
C ARG A 57 -0.34 9.62 -5.41
N ILE A 58 -1.01 9.00 -6.37
CA ILE A 58 -2.48 8.98 -6.47
C ILE A 58 -3.10 8.35 -5.22
N ARG A 59 -2.62 7.16 -4.80
CA ARG A 59 -3.10 6.47 -3.60
C ARG A 59 -2.97 7.35 -2.35
N TRP A 60 -1.79 7.95 -2.17
CA TRP A 60 -1.51 8.82 -1.03
C TRP A 60 -2.44 10.03 -0.99
N ARG A 61 -2.63 10.71 -2.12
CA ARG A 61 -3.51 11.87 -2.18
C ARG A 61 -4.96 11.48 -1.89
N MET A 62 -5.43 10.38 -2.48
CA MET A 62 -6.78 9.89 -2.20
C MET A 62 -6.95 9.59 -0.71
N ARG A 63 -5.99 8.88 -0.09
CA ARG A 63 -6.02 8.58 1.35
C ARG A 63 -6.02 9.84 2.22
N GLU A 64 -5.21 10.82 1.89
CA GLU A 64 -5.17 12.11 2.59
C GLU A 64 -6.53 12.83 2.51
N VAL A 65 -7.13 12.88 1.32
CA VAL A 65 -8.47 13.44 1.12
C VAL A 65 -9.50 12.63 1.89
N TRP A 66 -9.43 11.31 1.97
CA TRP A 66 -10.32 10.52 2.82
C TRP A 66 -10.19 10.83 4.32
N LYS A 67 -8.96 11.05 4.80
CA LYS A 67 -8.68 11.42 6.19
C LYS A 67 -9.15 12.84 6.53
N SER A 68 -9.03 13.78 5.58
CA SER A 68 -9.23 15.22 5.81
C SER A 68 -10.52 15.80 5.21
N SER A 69 -11.20 15.13 4.27
CA SER A 69 -12.45 15.59 3.62
C SER A 69 -13.70 15.40 4.48
N SER A 70 -13.59 15.72 5.76
CA SER A 70 -14.78 16.06 6.55
C SER A 70 -15.08 17.54 6.35
N SER A 71 -16.27 17.84 5.82
CA SER A 71 -16.87 19.18 5.94
C SER A 71 -16.73 19.66 7.40
N VAL A 72 -16.41 20.95 7.57
CA VAL A 72 -16.18 21.61 8.86
C VAL A 72 -17.38 21.43 9.82
N ASP A 73 -18.58 21.21 9.28
CA ASP A 73 -19.83 21.10 10.02
C ASP A 73 -20.32 19.66 10.28
N LYS A 74 -19.44 18.71 10.65
CA LYS A 74 -19.87 17.34 10.97
C LYS A 74 -20.02 17.09 12.49
N PRO A 75 -21.16 16.52 12.95
CA PRO A 75 -21.27 16.00 14.30
C PRO A 75 -20.31 14.81 14.51
N HIS A 76 -19.91 14.56 15.77
CA HIS A 76 -19.01 13.47 16.16
C HIS A 76 -19.45 12.13 15.53
N LYS A 77 -18.59 11.52 14.72
CA LYS A 77 -18.86 10.22 14.07
C LYS A 77 -18.91 9.11 15.14
N LYS A 78 -19.99 8.32 15.18
CA LYS A 78 -20.05 7.11 15.99
C LYS A 78 -19.37 5.97 15.24
N ARG A 79 -18.93 4.91 15.95
CA ARG A 79 -18.32 3.71 15.33
C ARG A 79 -19.18 3.09 14.21
N ALA A 80 -20.50 3.24 14.29
CA ALA A 80 -21.44 2.76 13.27
C ALA A 80 -21.37 3.54 11.94
N ASP A 81 -20.85 4.77 11.95
CA ASP A 81 -20.74 5.64 10.77
C ASP A 81 -19.38 5.46 10.05
N VAL A 82 -18.52 4.59 10.58
CA VAL A 82 -17.19 4.31 10.02
C VAL A 82 -17.35 3.30 8.89
N LYS A 83 -17.36 3.79 7.65
CA LYS A 83 -17.29 2.93 6.46
C LYS A 83 -15.88 2.36 6.34
N ILE A 84 -15.72 1.06 6.57
CA ILE A 84 -14.45 0.35 6.34
C ILE A 84 -14.25 0.25 4.83
N LEU A 85 -13.26 0.96 4.30
CA LEU A 85 -12.84 0.81 2.91
C LEU A 85 -12.13 -0.53 2.75
N ARG A 86 -12.70 -1.39 1.91
CA ARG A 86 -11.95 -2.52 1.35
C ARG A 86 -11.22 -2.00 0.13
N PHE A 87 -9.94 -1.70 0.30
CA PHE A 87 -9.05 -1.52 -0.84
C PHE A 87 -8.96 -2.87 -1.56
N HIS A 88 -9.09 -2.86 -2.89
CA HIS A 88 -8.88 -4.05 -3.71
C HIS A 88 -7.46 -3.95 -4.30
N PRO A 89 -6.43 -4.42 -3.57
CA PRO A 89 -5.04 -4.36 -4.04
C PRO A 89 -4.90 -5.14 -5.35
N GLN A 90 -4.18 -4.55 -6.31
CA GLN A 90 -3.68 -5.26 -7.49
C GLN A 90 -2.30 -5.87 -7.22
N ASP A 91 -1.46 -5.20 -6.42
CA ASP A 91 -0.14 -5.69 -6.00
C ASP A 91 -0.08 -5.67 -4.47
N PHE A 92 -0.37 -6.84 -3.89
CA PHE A 92 -0.55 -7.04 -2.45
C PHE A 92 0.70 -6.74 -1.62
N GLU A 93 1.89 -6.94 -2.21
CA GLU A 93 3.17 -6.76 -1.53
C GLU A 93 3.52 -5.27 -1.35
N ASN A 94 3.29 -4.45 -2.38
CA ASN A 94 3.61 -3.02 -2.35
C ASN A 94 2.83 -2.24 -1.29
N GLU A 95 1.62 -2.65 -0.94
CA GLU A 95 0.80 -1.95 0.07
C GLU A 95 1.24 -2.24 1.52
N ILE A 96 1.76 -3.43 1.82
CA ILE A 96 2.30 -3.76 3.16
C ILE A 96 3.57 -2.95 3.43
N PHE A 97 4.45 -2.81 2.42
CA PHE A 97 5.62 -1.96 2.55
C PHE A 97 5.22 -0.50 2.76
N VAL A 98 4.19 -0.01 2.06
CA VAL A 98 3.64 1.34 2.25
C VAL A 98 3.09 1.57 3.66
N GLU A 99 2.39 0.59 4.24
CA GLU A 99 1.89 0.68 5.62
C GLU A 99 3.01 0.57 6.67
N PHE A 100 4.07 -0.19 6.37
CA PHE A 100 5.29 -0.24 7.18
C PHE A 100 6.00 1.12 7.25
N PHE A 101 6.06 1.85 6.12
CA PHE A 101 6.65 3.19 6.06
C PHE A 101 5.85 4.25 6.84
N GLU A 102 4.52 4.14 6.89
CA GLU A 102 3.68 5.15 7.54
C GLU A 102 3.85 5.23 9.05
N ASN A 103 4.13 4.10 9.68
CA ASN A 103 4.27 4.01 11.13
C ASN A 103 5.72 4.23 11.59
N ASN A 104 6.63 4.53 10.66
CA ASN A 104 8.05 4.61 10.94
C ASN A 104 8.52 6.08 10.91
N ASN A 105 8.88 6.61 12.08
CA ASN A 105 9.40 7.98 12.23
C ASN A 105 10.88 8.11 11.84
N GLN A 106 11.46 7.08 11.22
CA GLN A 106 12.85 7.05 10.83
C GLN A 106 13.14 7.95 9.62
N PRO A 107 14.39 8.41 9.43
CA PRO A 107 14.86 9.03 8.20
C PRO A 107 14.56 8.18 6.95
N LEU A 108 14.39 8.83 5.79
CA LEU A 108 13.98 8.17 4.53
C LEU A 108 14.97 7.08 4.09
N ASP A 109 16.26 7.30 4.32
CA ASP A 109 17.35 6.35 4.06
C ASP A 109 17.22 5.08 4.93
N GLU A 110 17.00 5.22 6.24
CA GLU A 110 16.73 4.07 7.13
C GLU A 110 15.46 3.32 6.74
N GLN A 111 14.42 4.06 6.34
CA GLN A 111 13.19 3.47 5.81
C GLN A 111 13.46 2.62 4.55
N VAL A 112 14.20 3.17 3.58
CA VAL A 112 14.53 2.45 2.34
C VAL A 112 15.37 1.21 2.60
N ILE A 113 16.34 1.30 3.52
CA ILE A 113 17.15 0.15 3.98
C ILE A 113 16.23 -0.92 4.57
N ALA A 114 15.34 -0.54 5.49
CA ALA A 114 14.40 -1.48 6.12
C ALA A 114 13.47 -2.16 5.09
N LYS A 115 13.04 -1.43 4.04
CA LYS A 115 12.28 -2.04 2.92
C LYS A 115 13.11 -3.06 2.17
N ILE A 116 14.31 -2.69 1.74
CA ILE A 116 15.19 -3.58 0.95
C ILE A 116 15.53 -4.83 1.77
N ASP A 117 15.83 -4.67 3.06
CA ASP A 117 16.14 -5.79 3.93
C ASP A 117 14.93 -6.68 4.17
N THR A 118 13.74 -6.09 4.30
CA THR A 118 12.49 -6.87 4.40
C THR A 118 12.18 -7.60 3.09
N GLU A 119 12.35 -6.98 1.93
CA GLU A 119 12.17 -7.63 0.61
C GLU A 119 13.12 -8.82 0.45
N ARG A 120 14.41 -8.65 0.76
CA ARG A 120 15.40 -9.72 0.74
C ARG A 120 15.09 -10.83 1.75
N PHE A 121 14.56 -10.47 2.92
CA PHE A 121 14.08 -11.45 3.88
C PHE A 121 12.93 -12.27 3.29
N PHE A 122 11.94 -11.63 2.66
CA PHE A 122 10.84 -12.33 1.98
C PHE A 122 11.36 -13.26 0.88
N GLU A 123 12.30 -12.80 0.05
CA GLU A 123 12.93 -13.64 -0.99
C GLU A 123 13.66 -14.87 -0.43
N SER A 124 14.16 -14.80 0.80
CA SER A 124 14.82 -15.92 1.48
C SER A 124 13.86 -16.98 2.05
N LEU A 125 12.56 -16.69 2.10
CA LEU A 125 11.52 -17.56 2.64
C LEU A 125 10.85 -18.40 1.57
N ASP A 126 10.38 -19.59 1.95
CA ASP A 126 9.53 -20.42 1.09
C ASP A 126 8.15 -19.76 0.89
N ASP A 127 7.45 -20.04 -0.23
CA ASP A 127 6.11 -19.48 -0.53
C ASP A 127 5.09 -19.61 0.62
N THR A 128 5.17 -20.71 1.37
CA THR A 128 4.29 -20.96 2.53
C THR A 128 4.65 -20.05 3.71
N GLU A 129 5.95 -19.87 3.94
CA GLU A 129 6.51 -19.03 4.99
C GLU A 129 6.22 -17.55 4.71
N GLN A 130 6.46 -17.10 3.47
CA GLN A 130 6.12 -15.77 3.00
C GLN A 130 4.66 -15.44 3.28
N LYS A 131 3.73 -16.31 2.85
CA LYS A 131 2.28 -16.11 3.08
C LYS A 131 1.93 -16.01 4.57
N ILE A 132 2.56 -16.81 5.42
CA ILE A 132 2.32 -16.75 6.87
C ILE A 132 2.79 -15.43 7.46
N VAL A 133 4.01 -14.98 7.13
CA VAL A 133 4.56 -13.71 7.60
C VAL A 133 3.68 -12.55 7.12
N LEU A 134 3.29 -12.59 5.86
CA LEU A 134 2.43 -11.62 5.20
C LEU A 134 1.03 -11.52 5.85
N TYR A 135 0.36 -12.64 6.11
CA TYR A 135 -0.91 -12.62 6.85
C TYR A 135 -0.75 -12.10 8.28
N LYS A 136 0.43 -12.30 8.89
CA LYS A 136 0.73 -11.79 10.23
C LYS A 136 0.95 -10.28 10.26
N LEU A 137 1.63 -9.72 9.27
CA LEU A 137 1.80 -8.27 9.15
C LEU A 137 0.45 -7.55 9.00
N LEU A 138 -0.51 -8.20 8.34
CA LEU A 138 -1.90 -7.70 8.24
C LEU A 138 -2.74 -7.88 9.52
N GLY A 139 -2.15 -8.38 10.60
CA GLY A 139 -2.84 -8.56 11.87
C GLY A 139 -3.88 -9.68 11.89
N ARG A 140 -3.84 -10.64 10.94
CA ARG A 140 -4.81 -11.75 10.92
C ARG A 140 -4.59 -12.73 12.08
N TYR A 141 -5.69 -13.29 12.56
CA TYR A 141 -5.67 -14.31 13.61
C TYR A 141 -5.20 -15.66 13.07
N ASP A 142 -4.51 -16.44 13.91
CA ASP A 142 -3.95 -17.75 13.53
C ASP A 142 -5.01 -18.70 12.96
N ARG A 143 -6.25 -18.65 13.47
CA ARG A 143 -7.37 -19.48 13.01
C ARG A 143 -7.74 -19.16 11.56
N ASP A 144 -7.82 -17.89 11.21
CA ASP A 144 -8.19 -17.44 9.87
C ASP A 144 -7.11 -17.80 8.85
N ILE A 145 -5.83 -17.67 9.24
CA ILE A 145 -4.68 -18.04 8.40
C ILE A 145 -4.70 -19.53 8.09
N VAL A 146 -4.94 -20.36 9.10
CA VAL A 146 -5.01 -21.82 8.95
C VAL A 146 -6.14 -22.23 8.01
N CYS A 147 -7.30 -21.59 8.13
CA CYS A 147 -8.44 -21.80 7.24
C CYS A 147 -8.14 -21.38 5.79
N GLU A 148 -7.57 -20.19 5.61
CA GLU A 148 -7.25 -19.62 4.30
C GLU A 148 -6.19 -20.46 3.56
N MET A 149 -5.14 -20.86 4.27
CA MET A 149 -4.05 -21.66 3.72
C MET A 149 -4.41 -23.14 3.56
N LYS A 150 -5.61 -23.55 4.00
CA LYS A 150 -6.09 -24.95 3.98
C LYS A 150 -5.07 -25.93 4.54
N MET A 151 -4.33 -25.52 5.57
CA MET A 151 -3.24 -26.32 6.15
C MET A 151 -3.63 -26.87 7.52
N PRO A 152 -3.13 -28.04 7.94
CA PRO A 152 -3.37 -28.52 9.30
C PRO A 152 -2.75 -27.60 10.35
N PHE A 153 -3.46 -27.34 11.45
CA PHE A 153 -3.00 -26.46 12.54
C PHE A 153 -1.62 -26.87 13.07
N LYS A 154 -1.34 -28.18 13.19
CA LYS A 154 -0.02 -28.70 13.60
C LYS A 154 1.10 -28.28 12.65
N ARG A 155 0.84 -28.27 11.34
CA ARG A 155 1.81 -27.85 10.31
C ARG A 155 2.03 -26.34 10.39
N TYR A 156 0.96 -25.56 10.57
CA TYR A 156 1.06 -24.10 10.74
C TYR A 156 1.94 -23.73 11.95
N VAL A 157 1.69 -24.35 13.11
CA VAL A 157 2.48 -24.09 14.32
C VAL A 157 3.95 -24.46 14.13
N LYS A 158 4.24 -25.55 13.42
CA LYS A 158 5.61 -25.96 13.09
C LYS A 158 6.31 -24.90 12.23
N VAL A 159 5.70 -24.48 11.13
CA VAL A 159 6.27 -23.47 10.22
C VAL A 159 6.44 -22.13 10.95
N LYS A 160 5.46 -21.72 11.77
CA LYS A 160 5.56 -20.49 12.58
C LYS A 160 6.71 -20.55 13.60
N ARG A 161 7.00 -21.73 14.15
CA ARG A 161 8.12 -21.94 15.08
C ARG A 161 9.47 -21.90 14.36
N GLU A 162 9.54 -22.37 13.12
CA GLU A 162 10.73 -22.32 12.25
C GLU A 162 10.98 -20.91 11.69
N LEU A 163 9.93 -20.13 11.45
CA LEU A 163 10.00 -18.73 11.03
C LEU A 163 10.60 -17.79 12.09
N LYS A 164 10.26 -18.01 13.37
CA LYS A 164 10.69 -17.12 14.46
C LYS A 164 12.22 -16.97 14.57
N PRO A 165 13.04 -18.04 14.56
CA PRO A 165 14.48 -17.90 14.56
C PRO A 165 15.02 -17.24 13.28
N LYS A 166 14.45 -17.54 12.09
CA LYS A 166 14.84 -16.89 10.82
C LYS A 166 14.67 -15.37 10.88
N ILE A 167 13.56 -14.88 11.43
CA ILE A 167 13.32 -13.44 11.62
C ILE A 167 14.35 -12.84 12.57
N VAL A 168 14.62 -13.51 13.70
CA VAL A 168 15.58 -13.00 14.69
C VAL A 168 16.98 -12.96 14.10
N GLU A 169 17.43 -14.02 13.44
CA GLU A 169 18.75 -14.08 12.80
C GLU A 169 18.94 -13.00 11.74
N TYR A 170 17.91 -12.76 10.92
CA TYR A 170 18.00 -11.82 9.80
C TYR A 170 18.02 -10.35 10.24
N PHE A 171 17.26 -9.98 11.27
CA PHE A 171 17.12 -8.59 11.72
C PHE A 171 17.93 -8.25 12.99
N SER A 172 18.68 -9.20 13.56
CA SER A 172 19.56 -8.95 14.72
C SER A 172 21.04 -8.90 14.36
N ALA A 173 21.39 -9.09 13.08
CA ALA A 173 22.73 -8.92 12.54
C ALA A 173 22.95 -7.45 12.12
#